data_AF-A0AAD7SM89-F1
#
_entry.id   AF-A0AAD7SM89-F1
#
_cell.length_a   1.000
_cell.length_b   1.000
_cell.length_c   1.000
_cell.angle_alpha   90.00
_cell.angle_beta   90.00
_cell.angle_gamma   90.00
#
_symmetry.space_group_name_H-M   'P 1'
#
loop_
_entity.id
_entity.type
_entity.pdbx_description
1 polymer ?
#
loop_
_entity_poly.entity_id
_entity_poly.type
_entity_poly.pdbx_seq_one_letter_code
_entity_poly.pdbx_strand_id
1 'polypeptide(L)'
;MCSLSIKCQLYTPPQPARKRRKAPKRPAPKHTRGATSARAGEEEEERWCNLEKEDTKSAQPHFIPVRPAGPQIDTSQSWSPLRLFQQFFSSAVMRTIVNNNSANTQRRKEAGLKAPWKPLSSPELFAFLRVLIFSGLLHVHDRDNMWRTDWPYQFVFTRGTMSISRSEAILWCLHLSKPGEDEENNREIAIDERMVAMKARISIKQYMKAKPTKWGYKLFVLADATVAYT
;
A
#
# COMPACT_ATOMS: atom_id res chain seq x y z
N MET A 1 46.09 -7.57 7.97
CA MET A 1 45.42 -6.62 8.87
C MET A 1 45.14 -5.34 8.09
N CYS A 2 43.91 -5.13 7.64
CA CYS A 2 43.48 -3.88 6.98
C CYS A 2 42.39 -3.26 7.85
N SER A 3 42.72 -2.13 8.47
CA SER A 3 41.81 -1.32 9.27
C SER A 3 41.01 -0.40 8.34
N LEU A 4 39.70 -0.61 8.23
CA LEU A 4 38.80 0.38 7.63
C LEU A 4 38.18 1.22 8.76
N SER A 5 38.64 2.47 8.82
CA SER A 5 38.10 3.50 9.70
C SER A 5 36.80 4.05 9.09
N ILE A 6 35.65 3.73 9.70
CA ILE A 6 34.36 4.30 9.34
C ILE A 6 34.23 5.65 10.06
N LYS A 7 34.30 6.76 9.33
CA LYS A 7 33.91 8.07 9.86
C LYS A 7 32.38 8.16 9.84
N CYS A 8 31.75 8.03 11.01
CA CYS A 8 30.38 8.48 11.23
C CYS A 8 30.34 10.01 11.14
N GLN A 9 29.74 10.55 10.08
CA GLN A 9 29.30 11.95 10.09
C GLN A 9 27.95 12.01 10.79
N LEU A 10 27.96 12.63 11.98
CA LEU A 10 26.75 12.97 12.72
C LEU A 10 25.94 13.99 11.92
N TYR A 11 24.68 13.66 11.64
CA TYR A 11 23.70 14.56 11.07
C TYR A 11 23.46 15.75 12.02
N THR A 12 23.67 16.97 11.51
CA THR A 12 23.33 18.22 12.22
C THR A 12 22.13 18.86 11.54
N PRO A 13 21.01 19.06 12.26
CA PRO A 13 19.82 19.67 11.68
C PRO A 13 20.01 21.18 11.45
N PRO A 14 19.40 21.76 10.40
CA PRO A 14 19.52 23.18 10.13
C PRO A 14 18.76 24.02 11.16
N GLN A 15 19.39 25.11 11.62
CA GLN A 15 18.81 26.08 12.56
C GLN A 15 17.75 26.96 11.88
N PRO A 16 16.66 27.35 12.57
CA PRO A 16 15.57 28.11 11.98
C PRO A 16 15.98 29.55 11.66
N ALA A 17 15.62 30.01 10.46
CA ALA A 17 15.88 31.36 9.97
C ALA A 17 15.05 32.43 10.73
N ARG A 18 15.71 33.53 11.07
CA ARG A 18 15.15 34.68 11.80
C ARG A 18 14.14 35.45 10.93
N LYS A 19 12.90 35.63 11.40
CA LYS A 19 11.81 36.33 10.68
C LYS A 19 12.16 37.80 10.42
N ARG A 20 12.25 38.21 9.14
CA ARG A 20 12.31 39.63 8.73
C ARG A 20 10.92 40.28 8.81
N ARG A 21 10.82 41.46 9.42
CA ARG A 21 9.61 42.30 9.47
C ARG A 21 9.30 42.84 8.07
N LYS A 22 8.03 42.78 7.64
CA LYS A 22 7.55 43.36 6.36
C LYS A 22 7.36 44.87 6.50
N ALA A 23 7.87 45.64 5.54
CA ALA A 23 7.61 47.08 5.38
C ALA A 23 6.26 47.32 4.67
N PRO A 24 5.60 48.50 4.86
CA PRO A 24 4.28 48.77 4.30
C PRO A 24 4.34 49.06 2.80
N LYS A 25 3.34 48.56 2.05
CA LYS A 25 3.21 48.76 0.60
C LYS A 25 2.58 50.12 0.27
N ARG A 26 3.20 50.87 -0.64
CA ARG A 26 2.61 52.04 -1.35
C ARG A 26 1.58 51.57 -2.39
N PRO A 27 0.53 52.38 -2.69
CA PRO A 27 -0.47 52.01 -3.69
C PRO A 27 0.06 52.23 -5.12
N ALA A 28 -0.32 51.32 -6.02
CA ALA A 28 -0.01 51.36 -7.44
C ALA A 28 -1.04 52.22 -8.22
N PRO A 29 -0.65 52.84 -9.35
CA PRO A 29 -1.52 53.75 -10.09
C PRO A 29 -2.55 53.01 -10.95
N LYS A 30 -3.71 53.64 -11.13
CA LYS A 30 -4.82 53.20 -11.99
C LYS A 30 -4.45 53.41 -13.47
N HIS A 31 -4.71 52.41 -14.31
CA HIS A 31 -4.79 52.60 -15.76
C HIS A 31 -6.13 52.09 -16.28
N THR A 32 -6.79 52.95 -17.05
CA THR A 32 -8.13 52.76 -17.61
C THR A 32 -8.03 52.36 -19.08
N ARG A 33 -8.79 51.29 -19.42
CA ARG A 33 -9.40 50.88 -20.70
C ARG A 33 -8.59 50.85 -22.00
N GLY A 34 -8.57 49.66 -22.60
CA GLY A 34 -8.68 49.45 -24.04
C GLY A 34 -9.54 48.20 -24.28
N ALA A 35 -10.71 48.38 -24.89
CA ALA A 35 -11.65 47.31 -25.22
C ALA A 35 -11.40 46.83 -26.65
N THR A 36 -11.34 45.53 -26.86
CA THR A 36 -11.58 44.93 -28.18
C THR A 36 -12.20 43.54 -28.05
N SER A 37 -13.49 43.52 -28.38
CA SER A 37 -14.29 42.52 -29.08
C SER A 37 -14.16 41.03 -28.75
N ALA A 38 -15.30 40.49 -28.34
CA ALA A 38 -15.59 39.10 -28.06
C ALA A 38 -15.51 38.19 -29.30
N ARG A 39 -15.04 36.97 -29.07
CA ARG A 39 -15.53 35.80 -29.80
C ARG A 39 -15.75 34.69 -28.79
N ALA A 40 -17.03 34.38 -28.60
CA ALA A 40 -17.51 33.28 -27.77
C ALA A 40 -17.12 31.95 -28.44
N GLY A 41 -16.37 31.15 -27.71
CA GLY A 41 -16.22 29.72 -27.90
C GLY A 41 -16.28 29.13 -26.50
N GLU A 42 -17.42 28.52 -26.18
CA GLU A 42 -17.65 27.83 -24.92
C GLU A 42 -16.84 26.53 -24.93
N GLU A 43 -15.61 26.60 -24.45
CA GLU A 43 -14.92 25.46 -23.86
C GLU A 43 -14.96 25.71 -22.36
N GLU A 44 -15.97 25.12 -21.69
CA GLU A 44 -16.04 25.06 -20.24
C GLU A 44 -14.93 24.10 -19.76
N GLU A 45 -13.68 24.57 -19.86
CA GLU A 45 -12.52 23.92 -19.26
C GLU A 45 -12.83 23.70 -17.77
N GLU A 46 -12.44 22.53 -17.26
CA GLU A 46 -12.52 22.09 -15.86
C GLU A 46 -11.76 23.03 -14.91
N ARG A 47 -12.28 24.23 -14.74
CA ARG A 47 -11.73 25.25 -13.87
C ARG A 47 -12.09 24.88 -12.45
N TRP A 48 -11.07 24.59 -11.64
CA TRP A 48 -11.21 24.40 -10.20
C TRP A 48 -12.15 25.45 -9.60
N CYS A 49 -13.30 25.01 -9.12
CA CYS A 49 -14.33 25.89 -8.60
C CYS A 49 -13.89 26.44 -7.23
N ASN A 50 -13.99 27.75 -7.05
CA ASN A 50 -13.65 28.41 -5.79
C ASN A 50 -14.76 28.20 -4.74
N LEU A 51 -14.46 28.54 -3.47
CA LEU A 51 -15.35 28.48 -2.28
C LEU A 51 -16.73 29.14 -2.45
N GLU A 52 -16.90 29.99 -3.47
CA GLU A 52 -18.16 30.70 -3.75
C GLU A 52 -19.18 29.84 -4.51
N LYS A 53 -18.73 28.75 -5.16
CA LYS A 53 -19.64 27.83 -5.85
C LYS A 53 -20.15 26.79 -4.85
N GLU A 54 -21.47 26.75 -4.67
CA GLU A 54 -22.12 25.83 -3.74
C GLU A 54 -21.89 24.37 -4.20
N ASP A 55 -21.42 23.52 -3.29
CA ASP A 55 -21.10 22.12 -3.59
C ASP A 55 -22.34 21.39 -4.10
N THR A 56 -22.34 21.06 -5.38
CA THR A 56 -23.39 20.21 -5.95
C THR A 56 -23.05 18.77 -5.61
N LYS A 57 -23.88 18.11 -4.78
CA LYS A 57 -23.68 16.70 -4.42
C LYS A 57 -23.77 15.86 -5.70
N SER A 58 -22.66 15.29 -6.15
CA SER A 58 -22.65 14.39 -7.29
C SER A 58 -23.62 13.22 -7.06
N ALA A 59 -24.23 12.74 -8.14
CA ALA A 59 -25.05 11.54 -8.07
C ALA A 59 -24.18 10.40 -7.53
N GLN A 60 -24.53 9.86 -6.36
CA GLN A 60 -23.77 8.75 -5.80
C GLN A 60 -23.96 7.55 -6.72
N PRO A 61 -22.87 6.87 -7.14
CA PRO A 61 -23.00 5.66 -7.93
C PRO A 61 -23.85 4.67 -7.12
N HIS A 62 -24.89 4.14 -7.75
CA HIS A 62 -25.72 3.13 -7.11
C HIS A 62 -24.86 1.89 -6.93
N PHE A 63 -24.66 1.46 -5.69
CA PHE A 63 -23.94 0.22 -5.41
C PHE A 63 -24.81 -0.94 -5.91
N ILE A 64 -24.47 -1.45 -7.09
CA ILE A 64 -25.14 -2.59 -7.72
C ILE A 64 -24.11 -3.72 -7.81
N PRO A 65 -23.95 -4.52 -6.73
CA PRO A 65 -23.10 -5.68 -6.78
C PRO A 65 -23.53 -6.61 -7.89
N VAL A 66 -22.59 -7.01 -8.75
CA VAL A 66 -22.83 -8.03 -9.78
C VAL A 66 -23.22 -9.37 -9.15
N ARG A 67 -22.79 -9.61 -7.91
CA ARG A 67 -23.04 -10.85 -7.17
C ARG A 67 -24.05 -10.65 -6.04
N PRO A 68 -24.95 -11.62 -5.81
CA PRO A 68 -25.88 -11.56 -4.69
C PRO A 68 -25.11 -11.49 -3.36
N ALA A 69 -25.69 -10.83 -2.36
CA ALA A 69 -25.08 -10.74 -1.05
C ALA A 69 -24.96 -12.14 -0.41
N GLY A 70 -23.81 -12.40 0.22
CA GLY A 70 -23.56 -13.63 0.97
C GLY A 70 -22.57 -14.60 0.31
N PRO A 71 -22.37 -15.77 0.93
CA PRO A 71 -21.45 -16.79 0.44
C PRO A 71 -21.84 -17.26 -0.96
N GLN A 72 -20.89 -17.24 -1.90
CA GLN A 72 -21.07 -17.74 -3.27
C GLN A 72 -20.69 -19.22 -3.40
N ILE A 73 -20.40 -19.89 -2.28
CA ILE A 73 -20.00 -21.29 -2.24
C ILE A 73 -21.23 -22.17 -2.05
N ASP A 74 -21.17 -23.39 -2.60
CA ASP A 74 -22.20 -24.38 -2.36
C ASP A 74 -22.21 -24.81 -0.88
N THR A 75 -23.23 -24.40 -0.15
CA THR A 75 -23.37 -24.70 1.29
C THR A 75 -23.82 -26.13 1.56
N SER A 76 -24.20 -26.91 0.54
CA SER A 76 -24.58 -28.32 0.70
C SER A 76 -23.37 -29.25 0.82
N GLN A 77 -22.19 -28.81 0.39
CA GLN A 77 -20.95 -29.58 0.43
C GLN A 77 -20.20 -29.37 1.75
N SER A 78 -19.51 -30.42 2.19
CA SER A 78 -18.53 -30.31 3.29
C SER A 78 -17.23 -29.74 2.77
N TRP A 79 -16.83 -28.58 3.27
CA TRP A 79 -15.62 -27.88 2.85
C TRP A 79 -14.50 -28.03 3.88
N SER A 80 -13.33 -28.46 3.44
CA SER A 80 -12.13 -28.36 4.27
C SER A 80 -11.56 -26.93 4.24
N PRO A 81 -10.88 -26.46 5.30
CA PRO A 81 -10.25 -25.15 5.31
C PRO A 81 -9.28 -24.93 4.13
N LEU A 82 -8.58 -26.00 3.71
CA LEU A 82 -7.68 -25.95 2.55
C LEU A 82 -8.45 -25.69 1.24
N ARG A 83 -9.61 -26.33 1.05
CA ARG A 83 -10.42 -26.15 -0.17
C ARG A 83 -11.03 -24.75 -0.24
N LEU A 84 -11.45 -24.20 0.91
CA LEU A 84 -11.90 -22.81 1.00
C LEU A 84 -10.77 -21.84 0.67
N PHE A 85 -9.58 -22.06 1.23
CA PHE A 85 -8.41 -21.24 0.93
C PHE A 85 -8.09 -21.25 -0.57
N GLN A 86 -8.12 -22.42 -1.20
CA GLN A 86 -7.85 -22.59 -2.64
C GLN A 86 -8.89 -21.93 -3.56
N GLN A 87 -10.07 -21.53 -3.06
CA GLN A 87 -11.01 -20.71 -3.84
C GLN A 87 -10.43 -19.32 -4.13
N PHE A 88 -9.72 -18.73 -3.16
CA PHE A 88 -9.05 -17.43 -3.32
C PHE A 88 -7.66 -17.59 -3.93
N PHE A 89 -6.98 -18.67 -3.57
CA PHE A 89 -5.59 -18.95 -3.88
C PHE A 89 -5.47 -20.17 -4.79
N SER A 90 -6.09 -20.07 -5.96
CA SER A 90 -6.13 -21.16 -6.95
C SER A 90 -4.74 -21.42 -7.56
N SER A 91 -4.57 -22.58 -8.21
CA SER A 91 -3.34 -22.90 -8.93
C SER A 91 -3.01 -21.90 -10.05
N ALA A 92 -4.02 -21.22 -10.62
CA ALA A 92 -3.78 -20.15 -11.59
C ALA A 92 -3.17 -18.92 -10.91
N VAL A 93 -3.77 -18.47 -9.81
CA VAL A 93 -3.27 -17.33 -9.01
C VAL A 93 -1.84 -17.58 -8.53
N MET A 94 -1.57 -18.78 -8.00
CA MET A 94 -0.22 -19.14 -7.55
C MET A 94 0.82 -19.12 -8.66
N ARG A 95 0.47 -19.59 -9.86
CA ARG A 95 1.36 -19.53 -11.02
C ARG A 95 1.63 -18.08 -11.44
N THR A 96 0.60 -17.23 -11.44
CA THR A 96 0.75 -15.81 -11.73
C THR A 96 1.72 -15.14 -10.75
N ILE A 97 1.55 -15.37 -9.44
CA ILE A 97 2.45 -14.81 -8.42
C ILE A 97 3.88 -15.33 -8.61
N VAL A 98 4.07 -16.62 -8.90
CA VAL A 98 5.39 -17.20 -9.16
C VAL A 98 6.06 -16.57 -10.39
N ASN A 99 5.31 -16.34 -11.46
CA ASN A 99 5.81 -15.69 -12.68
C ASN A 99 6.24 -14.24 -12.40
N ASN A 100 5.41 -13.49 -11.68
CA ASN A 100 5.68 -12.11 -11.28
C ASN A 100 6.92 -12.01 -10.38
N ASN A 101 7.01 -12.90 -9.39
CA ASN A 101 8.19 -13.04 -8.53
C ASN A 101 9.46 -13.39 -9.31
N SER A 102 9.35 -14.19 -10.36
CA SER A 102 10.50 -14.54 -11.21
C SER A 102 11.02 -13.32 -11.99
N ALA A 103 10.12 -12.49 -12.54
CA ALA A 103 10.49 -11.23 -13.17
C ALA A 103 11.13 -10.26 -12.17
N ASN A 104 10.56 -10.12 -10.97
CA ASN A 104 11.14 -9.27 -9.92
C ASN A 104 12.53 -9.73 -9.49
N THR A 105 12.70 -11.04 -9.31
CA THR A 105 14.00 -11.62 -8.97
C THR A 105 15.04 -11.23 -10.02
N GLN A 106 14.71 -11.34 -11.31
CA GLN A 106 15.61 -11.00 -12.39
C GLN A 106 16.04 -9.53 -12.32
N ARG A 107 15.09 -8.61 -12.13
CA ARG A 107 15.36 -7.19 -11.90
C ARG A 107 16.28 -6.96 -10.69
N ARG A 108 16.07 -7.66 -9.58
CA ARG A 108 16.93 -7.53 -8.39
C ARG A 108 18.33 -8.07 -8.62
N LYS A 109 18.49 -9.13 -9.42
CA LYS A 109 19.81 -9.64 -9.84
C LYS A 109 20.57 -8.59 -10.64
N GLU A 110 19.90 -7.93 -11.59
CA GLU A 110 20.48 -6.83 -12.37
C GLU A 110 20.86 -5.63 -11.47
N ALA A 111 20.07 -5.35 -10.43
CA ALA A 111 20.37 -4.36 -9.40
C ALA A 111 21.46 -4.78 -8.37
N GLY A 112 22.12 -5.93 -8.58
CA GLY A 112 23.24 -6.37 -7.75
C GLY A 112 22.86 -7.21 -6.54
N LEU A 113 21.79 -8.00 -6.61
CA LEU A 113 21.46 -8.99 -5.57
C LEU A 113 22.65 -9.95 -5.34
N LYS A 114 23.31 -9.81 -4.18
CA LYS A 114 24.52 -10.56 -3.83
C LYS A 114 24.26 -11.99 -3.33
N ALA A 115 23.04 -12.27 -2.87
CA ALA A 115 22.69 -13.56 -2.27
C ALA A 115 22.26 -14.58 -3.32
N PRO A 116 22.62 -15.87 -3.16
CA PRO A 116 22.17 -16.92 -4.05
C PRO A 116 20.65 -17.06 -3.97
N TRP A 117 19.95 -16.77 -5.07
CA TRP A 117 18.50 -16.91 -5.18
C TRP A 117 18.13 -18.18 -5.94
N LYS A 118 17.29 -19.01 -5.32
CA LYS A 118 16.64 -20.15 -5.98
C LYS A 118 15.27 -19.75 -6.54
N PRO A 119 14.95 -20.07 -7.82
CA PRO A 119 13.62 -19.86 -8.39
C PRO A 119 12.51 -20.41 -7.48
N LEU A 120 11.45 -19.63 -7.32
CA LEU A 120 10.28 -19.99 -6.51
C LEU A 120 9.36 -20.90 -7.32
N SER A 121 8.81 -21.95 -6.70
CA SER A 121 7.80 -22.82 -7.30
C SER A 121 6.43 -22.66 -6.61
N SER A 122 5.33 -23.03 -7.27
CA SER A 122 4.00 -22.94 -6.66
C SER A 122 3.83 -23.76 -5.37
N PRO A 123 4.34 -25.01 -5.25
CA PRO A 123 4.31 -25.74 -3.98
C PRO A 123 5.10 -25.05 -2.87
N GLU A 124 6.25 -24.46 -3.22
CA GLU A 124 7.08 -23.72 -2.27
C GLU A 124 6.41 -22.42 -1.83
N LEU A 125 5.69 -21.72 -2.73
CA LEU A 125 4.86 -20.58 -2.39
C LEU A 125 3.71 -20.97 -1.44
N PHE A 126 3.04 -22.11 -1.65
CA PHE A 126 2.06 -22.61 -0.69
C PHE A 126 2.69 -22.92 0.69
N ALA A 127 3.89 -23.51 0.72
CA ALA A 127 4.63 -23.73 1.96
C ALA A 127 4.98 -22.41 2.66
N PHE A 128 5.35 -21.37 1.90
CA PHE A 128 5.60 -20.03 2.43
C PHE A 128 4.33 -19.42 3.02
N LEU A 129 3.20 -19.51 2.33
CA LEU A 129 1.91 -19.01 2.82
C LEU A 129 1.45 -19.73 4.09
N ARG A 130 1.73 -21.04 4.23
CA ARG A 130 1.50 -21.78 5.47
C ARG A 130 2.28 -21.19 6.64
N VAL A 131 3.56 -20.91 6.43
CA VAL A 131 4.42 -20.24 7.43
C VAL A 131 3.90 -18.84 7.76
N LEU A 132 3.48 -18.07 6.75
CA LEU A 132 2.96 -16.72 6.91
C LEU A 132 1.67 -16.71 7.75
N ILE A 133 0.72 -17.60 7.45
CA ILE A 133 -0.52 -17.74 8.24
C ILE A 133 -0.18 -18.13 9.69
N PHE A 134 0.71 -19.09 9.88
CA PHE A 134 1.13 -19.51 11.22
C PHE A 134 1.81 -18.37 12.00
N SER A 135 2.61 -17.54 11.33
CA SER A 135 3.22 -16.36 11.96
C SER A 135 2.20 -15.32 12.42
N GLY A 136 1.06 -15.22 11.76
CA GLY A 136 -0.04 -14.34 12.18
C GLY A 136 -0.87 -14.89 13.34
N LEU A 137 -0.80 -16.21 13.59
CA LEU A 137 -1.50 -16.88 14.70
C LEU A 137 -0.67 -16.90 15.97
N LEU A 138 0.65 -16.93 15.85
CA LEU A 138 1.56 -16.97 16.99
C LEU A 138 1.98 -15.56 17.42
N HIS A 139 2.00 -15.34 18.73
CA HIS A 139 2.69 -14.19 19.31
C HIS A 139 4.07 -14.64 19.80
N VAL A 140 5.13 -14.15 19.17
CA VAL A 140 6.52 -14.37 19.58
C VAL A 140 7.24 -13.03 19.61
N HIS A 141 8.21 -12.87 20.52
CA HIS A 141 8.94 -11.61 20.66
C HIS A 141 9.79 -11.26 19.43
N ASP A 142 10.35 -12.29 18.80
CA ASP A 142 11.19 -12.18 17.61
C ASP A 142 10.71 -13.21 16.60
N ARG A 143 10.69 -12.85 15.32
CA ARG A 143 10.34 -13.74 14.22
C ARG A 143 11.25 -14.97 14.20
N ASP A 144 12.52 -14.80 14.54
CA ASP A 144 13.51 -15.88 14.48
C ASP A 144 13.22 -16.98 15.51
N ASN A 145 12.56 -16.61 16.61
CA ASN A 145 12.12 -17.56 17.63
C ASN A 145 11.15 -18.61 17.08
N MET A 146 10.43 -18.32 15.98
CA MET A 146 9.58 -19.32 15.33
C MET A 146 10.37 -20.53 14.78
N TRP A 147 11.67 -20.40 14.52
CA TRP A 147 12.54 -21.47 14.03
C TRP A 147 13.51 -22.02 15.08
N ARG A 148 13.37 -21.60 16.34
CA ARG A 148 14.23 -22.11 17.42
C ARG A 148 13.93 -23.57 17.77
N THR A 149 14.97 -24.28 18.17
CA THR A 149 14.91 -25.70 18.54
C THR A 149 14.83 -25.90 20.05
N ASP A 150 15.01 -24.83 20.82
CA ASP A 150 15.00 -24.81 22.28
C ASP A 150 13.68 -24.26 22.84
N TRP A 151 13.40 -24.64 24.09
CA TRP A 151 12.25 -24.20 24.85
C TRP A 151 12.34 -22.67 25.07
N PRO A 152 11.22 -21.90 24.96
CA PRO A 152 9.83 -22.34 24.90
C PRO A 152 9.24 -22.49 23.49
N TYR A 153 10.00 -22.25 22.42
CA TYR A 153 9.43 -22.16 21.08
C TYR A 153 9.27 -23.53 20.41
N GLN A 154 10.38 -24.27 20.22
CA GLN A 154 10.46 -25.65 19.69
C GLN A 154 9.48 -26.04 18.56
N PHE A 155 9.02 -25.09 17.74
CA PHE A 155 8.00 -25.36 16.74
C PHE A 155 8.56 -26.29 15.66
N VAL A 156 8.07 -27.53 15.61
CA VAL A 156 8.46 -28.51 14.59
C VAL A 156 7.88 -28.12 13.23
N PHE A 157 6.69 -27.52 13.24
CA PHE A 157 5.95 -27.13 12.04
C PHE A 157 6.72 -26.17 11.12
N THR A 158 7.28 -25.09 11.68
CA THR A 158 7.96 -24.04 10.91
C THR A 158 9.21 -24.58 10.22
N ARG A 159 10.09 -25.23 10.99
CA ARG A 159 11.32 -25.86 10.52
C ARG A 159 11.06 -26.98 9.52
N GLY A 160 10.02 -27.78 9.75
CA GLY A 160 9.61 -28.85 8.83
C GLY A 160 8.99 -28.34 7.53
N THR A 161 8.51 -27.09 7.49
CA THR A 161 7.90 -26.51 6.29
C THR A 161 8.94 -25.84 5.38
N MET A 162 9.80 -24.98 5.93
CA MET A 162 10.94 -24.38 5.21
C MET A 162 11.93 -23.74 6.19
N SER A 163 13.17 -23.48 5.76
CA SER A 163 14.15 -22.76 6.58
C SER A 163 13.82 -21.27 6.70
N ILE A 164 14.26 -20.63 7.80
CA ILE A 164 14.10 -19.19 7.99
C ILE A 164 14.78 -18.37 6.89
N SER A 165 15.99 -18.76 6.47
CA SER A 165 16.71 -18.07 5.40
C SER A 165 15.94 -18.13 4.08
N ARG A 166 15.24 -19.25 3.80
CA ARG A 166 14.42 -19.37 2.60
C ARG A 166 13.14 -18.55 2.72
N SER A 167 12.46 -18.58 3.88
CA SER A 167 11.24 -17.80 4.09
C SER A 167 11.51 -16.30 3.99
N GLU A 168 12.60 -15.81 4.57
CA GLU A 168 13.04 -14.41 4.47
C GLU A 168 13.40 -14.03 3.04
N ALA A 169 14.16 -14.88 2.34
CA ALA A 169 14.49 -14.63 0.95
C ALA A 169 13.21 -14.47 0.12
N ILE A 170 12.24 -15.38 0.30
CA ILE A 170 10.94 -15.29 -0.39
C ILE A 170 10.23 -14.02 -0.02
N LEU A 171 10.09 -13.70 1.27
CA LEU A 171 9.45 -12.48 1.76
C LEU A 171 10.06 -11.22 1.12
N TRP A 172 11.37 -11.17 0.96
CA TRP A 172 12.06 -10.00 0.39
C TRP A 172 11.97 -9.90 -1.12
N CYS A 173 11.69 -11.00 -1.83
CA CYS A 173 11.61 -11.03 -3.30
C CYS A 173 10.19 -11.15 -3.84
N LEU A 174 9.22 -11.49 -2.99
CA LEU A 174 7.84 -11.75 -3.39
C LEU A 174 7.24 -10.52 -4.06
N HIS A 175 6.82 -10.68 -5.31
CA HIS A 175 6.11 -9.65 -6.07
C HIS A 175 4.80 -10.21 -6.59
N LEU A 176 3.69 -9.55 -6.23
CA LEU A 176 2.35 -10.01 -6.62
C LEU A 176 1.95 -9.55 -8.03
N SER A 177 2.46 -8.41 -8.46
CA SER A 177 2.20 -7.75 -9.75
C SER A 177 3.44 -7.80 -10.65
N LYS A 178 3.28 -7.44 -11.93
CA LYS A 178 4.40 -7.37 -12.87
C LYS A 178 5.23 -6.10 -12.60
N PRO A 179 6.55 -6.20 -12.39
CA PRO A 179 7.38 -5.06 -11.99
C PRO A 179 7.30 -3.83 -12.90
N GLY A 180 7.03 -4.01 -14.20
CA GLY A 180 6.89 -2.90 -15.15
C GLY A 180 5.53 -2.20 -15.07
N GLU A 181 4.45 -2.92 -14.77
CA GLU A 181 3.13 -2.33 -14.53
C GLU A 181 3.14 -1.51 -13.24
N ASP A 182 3.86 -1.98 -12.22
CA ASP A 182 4.00 -1.25 -10.95
C ASP A 182 4.79 0.06 -11.11
N GLU A 183 5.78 0.12 -12.01
CA GLU A 183 6.48 1.36 -12.30
C GLU A 183 5.59 2.40 -12.97
N GLU A 184 4.68 1.96 -13.84
CA GLU A 184 3.71 2.85 -14.47
C GLU A 184 2.70 3.34 -13.44
N ASN A 185 2.15 2.44 -12.62
CA ASN A 185 1.21 2.80 -11.56
C ASN A 185 1.82 3.82 -10.58
N ASN A 186 3.07 3.62 -10.17
CA ASN A 186 3.76 4.54 -9.25
C ASN A 186 3.95 5.97 -9.80
N ARG A 187 3.74 6.21 -11.10
CA ARG A 187 3.77 7.57 -11.69
C ARG A 187 2.48 8.34 -11.41
N GLU A 188 1.38 7.65 -11.16
CA GLU A 188 0.03 8.22 -11.06
C GLU A 188 -0.64 7.89 -9.72
N ILE A 189 0.12 7.95 -8.62
CA ILE A 189 -0.40 7.77 -7.26
C ILE A 189 -0.75 9.10 -6.59
N ALA A 190 -1.92 9.15 -5.96
CA ALA A 190 -2.33 10.21 -5.05
C ALA A 190 -2.43 9.68 -3.62
N ILE A 191 -2.00 10.48 -2.63
CA ILE A 191 -2.23 10.17 -1.22
C ILE A 191 -3.56 10.82 -0.82
N ASP A 192 -4.53 10.03 -0.36
CA ASP A 192 -5.79 10.52 0.19
C ASP A 192 -6.06 9.97 1.59
N GLU A 193 -7.00 10.59 2.30
CA GLU A 193 -7.38 10.27 3.67
C GLU A 193 -8.70 9.51 3.68
N ARG A 194 -8.69 8.26 4.17
CA ARG A 194 -9.89 7.46 4.38
C ARG A 194 -10.24 7.39 5.87
N MET A 195 -11.51 7.67 6.17
CA MET A 195 -12.06 7.47 7.51
C MET A 195 -12.71 6.09 7.63
N VAL A 196 -12.21 5.27 8.56
CA VAL A 196 -12.80 3.96 8.89
C VAL A 196 -13.59 4.07 10.19
N ALA A 197 -14.89 3.74 10.12
CA ALA A 197 -15.76 3.74 11.28
C ALA A 197 -15.31 2.66 12.28
N MET A 198 -15.14 3.04 13.54
CA MET A 198 -14.75 2.12 14.61
C MET A 198 -15.60 2.37 15.85
N LYS A 199 -16.14 1.31 16.46
CA LYS A 199 -16.96 1.40 17.68
C LYS A 199 -16.16 1.31 18.98
N ALA A 200 -14.89 0.87 18.95
CA ALA A 200 -14.05 0.72 20.14
C ALA A 200 -13.72 2.06 20.84
N ARG A 201 -13.61 2.09 22.17
CA ARG A 201 -13.31 3.32 22.94
C ARG A 201 -11.81 3.44 23.20
N ILE A 202 -11.11 4.11 22.29
CA ILE A 202 -9.64 4.23 22.26
C ILE A 202 -9.25 5.65 21.84
N SER A 203 -8.08 6.11 22.29
CA SER A 203 -7.62 7.50 22.15
C SER A 203 -7.18 7.91 20.75
N ILE A 204 -6.87 6.95 19.86
CA ILE A 204 -6.37 7.20 18.50
C ILE A 204 -7.49 7.60 17.52
N LYS A 205 -8.74 7.69 17.99
CA LYS A 205 -9.86 8.14 17.17
C LYS A 205 -9.74 9.62 16.85
N GLN A 206 -9.89 9.94 15.57
CA GLN A 206 -9.93 11.30 15.09
C GLN A 206 -11.35 11.70 14.71
N TYR A 207 -11.67 12.96 14.97
CA TYR A 207 -12.88 13.61 14.45
C TYR A 207 -12.57 14.42 13.20
N MET A 208 -13.35 14.22 12.13
CA MET A 208 -13.27 14.98 10.88
C MET A 208 -14.66 15.41 10.44
N LYS A 209 -14.97 16.71 10.59
CA LYS A 209 -16.31 17.27 10.33
C LYS A 209 -16.81 17.04 8.89
N ALA A 210 -15.89 17.07 7.92
CA ALA A 210 -16.19 17.02 6.49
C ALA A 210 -16.32 15.59 5.91
N LYS A 211 -15.98 14.54 6.68
CA LYS A 211 -16.06 13.16 6.20
C LYS A 211 -17.45 12.57 6.55
N PRO A 212 -18.02 11.67 5.71
CA PRO A 212 -19.29 11.01 6.01
C PRO A 212 -19.26 10.28 7.35
N THR A 213 -18.17 9.57 7.62
CA THR A 213 -17.84 9.01 8.93
C THR A 213 -17.01 10.01 9.71
N LYS A 214 -17.67 10.79 10.57
CA LYS A 214 -17.00 11.87 11.29
C LYS A 214 -16.06 11.40 12.40
N TRP A 215 -16.30 10.24 13.01
CA TRP A 215 -15.49 9.68 14.09
C TRP A 215 -14.93 8.33 13.68
N GLY A 216 -13.61 8.15 13.74
CA GLY A 216 -12.99 6.90 13.33
C GLY A 216 -11.48 6.96 13.32
N TYR A 217 -10.87 5.99 12.66
CA TYR A 217 -9.45 6.07 12.33
C TYR A 217 -9.27 6.77 11.00
N LYS A 218 -8.34 7.71 11.00
CA LYS A 218 -7.84 8.34 9.78
C LYS A 218 -6.69 7.48 9.24
N LEU A 219 -6.92 6.86 8.09
CA LEU A 219 -5.89 6.13 7.36
C LEU A 219 -5.47 6.99 6.16
N PHE A 220 -4.16 7.10 5.93
CA PHE A 220 -3.65 7.58 4.65
C PHE A 220 -3.62 6.39 3.69
N VAL A 221 -4.23 6.57 2.53
CA VAL A 221 -4.44 5.55 1.51
C VAL A 221 -3.76 6.02 0.24
N LEU A 222 -3.06 5.11 -0.43
CA LEU A 222 -2.54 5.33 -1.78
C LEU A 222 -3.67 5.02 -2.75
N ALA A 223 -4.12 6.03 -3.49
CA ALA A 223 -5.10 5.90 -4.54
C ALA A 223 -4.38 5.93 -5.90
N ASP A 224 -4.57 4.86 -6.66
CA ASP A 224 -4.17 4.76 -8.06
C ASP A 224 -5.15 5.54 -8.93
N ALA A 225 -4.65 6.43 -9.80
CA ALA A 225 -5.47 7.27 -10.67
C ALA A 225 -6.26 6.47 -11.72
N THR A 226 -5.79 5.27 -12.08
CA THR A 226 -6.34 4.51 -13.22
C THR A 226 -7.19 3.32 -12.78
N VAL A 227 -6.79 2.59 -11.76
CA VAL A 227 -7.44 1.31 -11.41
C VAL A 227 -8.36 1.41 -10.18
N ALA A 228 -8.51 2.59 -9.58
CA ALA A 228 -9.37 2.84 -8.41
C ALA A 228 -9.13 1.88 -7.22
N TYR A 229 -7.97 1.21 -7.18
CA TYR A 229 -7.57 0.42 -6.03
C TYR A 229 -7.09 1.36 -4.92
N THR A 230 -7.55 1.07 -3.71
CA THR A 230 -7.14 1.67 -2.43
C THR A 230 -6.46 0.63 -1.55
#